data_AF-A0A949XKH9-F1
#
_entry.id   AF-A0A949XKH9-F1
#
_cell.length_a   1.000
_cell.length_b   1.000
_cell.length_c   1.000
_cell.angle_alpha   90.00
_cell.angle_beta   90.00
_cell.angle_gamma   90.00
#
_symmetry.space_group_name_H-M   'P 1'
#
loop_
_entity.id
_entity.type
_entity.pdbx_description
1 polymer ?
#
loop_
_entity_poly.entity_id
_entity_poly.type
_entity_poly.pdbx_seq_one_letter_code
_entity_poly.pdbx_strand_id
1 'polypeptide(L)' 'MRATCWIGKEKVRVETVPDPKILNERDAIVKITSTAICG' A
#
# COMPACT_ATOMS: atom_id res chain seq x y z
N MET A 1 -7.99 -4.28 0.69
CA MET A 1 -7.52 -3.46 -0.44
C MET A 1 -6.48 -4.19 -1.29
N ARG A 2 -6.07 -3.66 -2.46
CA ARG A 2 -4.93 -4.20 -3.25
C ARG A 2 -3.68 -3.34 -3.00
N ALA A 3 -2.51 -3.95 -2.91
CA ALA A 3 -1.24 -3.24 -2.74
C ALA A 3 -0.10 -3.87 -3.55
N THR A 4 0.86 -3.05 -3.98
CA THR A 4 2.13 -3.53 -4.54
C THR A 4 3.03 -3.97 -3.39
N CYS A 5 3.35 -5.25 -3.33
CA CYS A 5 4.17 -5.87 -2.29
C CYS A 5 5.52 -6.32 -2.86
N TRP A 6 6.60 -6.02 -2.15
CA TRP A 6 7.94 -6.56 -2.46
C TRP A 6 8.06 -7.98 -1.91
N ILE A 7 8.47 -8.92 -2.77
CA ILE A 7 8.56 -10.36 -2.46
C ILE A 7 10.01 -10.88 -2.61
N GLY A 8 10.93 -10.05 -3.10
CA GLY A 8 12.33 -10.39 -3.30
C GLY A 8 13.01 -9.48 -4.32
N LYS A 9 14.32 -9.67 -4.51
CA LYS A 9 15.09 -8.94 -5.54
C LYS A 9 14.40 -9.09 -6.90
N GLU A 10 14.16 -7.95 -7.57
CA GLU A 10 13.50 -7.87 -8.89
C GLU A 10 12.08 -8.48 -8.92
N LYS A 11 11.44 -8.67 -7.76
CA LYS A 11 10.14 -9.34 -7.66
C LYS A 11 9.16 -8.53 -6.80
N VAL A 12 8.19 -7.94 -7.48
CA VAL A 12 7.01 -7.29 -6.87
C VAL A 12 5.73 -7.95 -7.37
N ARG A 13 4.69 -7.97 -6.53
CA ARG A 13 3.37 -8.52 -6.87
C ARG A 13 2.27 -7.60 -6.36
N VAL A 14 1.12 -7.64 -7.02
CA VAL A 14 -0.09 -7.01 -6.50
C VAL A 14 -0.85 -8.07 -5.72
N GLU A 15 -1.00 -7.86 -4.42
CA GLU A 15 -1.68 -8.79 -3.51
C GLU A 15 -2.93 -8.14 -2.93
N THR A 16 -3.91 -8.97 -2.57
CA THR A 16 -5.05 -8.53 -1.76
C THR A 16 -4.63 -8.57 -0.29
N VAL A 17 -4.67 -7.41 0.36
CA VAL A 17 -4.26 -7.22 1.75
C VAL A 17 -5.41 -6.65 2.58
N PRO A 18 -5.38 -6.80 3.92
CA PRO A 18 -6.37 -6.17 4.79
C PRO A 18 -6.43 -4.64 4.57
N ASP A 19 -7.61 -4.07 4.78
CA ASP A 19 -7.75 -2.62 4.76
C ASP A 19 -7.00 -1.97 5.94
N PRO A 20 -6.47 -0.75 5.77
CA PRO A 20 -5.72 -0.07 6.82
C PRO A 20 -6.63 0.30 7.99
N LYS A 21 -6.02 0.47 9.16
CA LYS A 21 -6.70 0.89 10.40
C LYS A 21 -6.00 2.11 10.97
N ILE A 22 -6.79 2.98 11.59
CA ILE A 22 -6.29 4.09 12.42
C ILE A 22 -5.75 3.49 13.72
N LEU A 23 -4.50 3.77 14.06
CA LEU A 23 -3.86 3.28 15.29
C LEU A 23 -3.66 4.40 16.31
N ASN A 24 -3.44 5.62 15.84
CA ASN A 24 -3.21 6.80 16.66
C ASN A 24 -4.23 7.89 16.31
N GLU A 25 -4.43 8.83 17.24
CA GLU A 25 -5.39 9.92 17.12
C GLU A 25 -5.18 10.81 15.88
N ARG A 26 -3.95 10.90 15.37
CA ARG A 26 -3.57 11.78 14.25
C ARG A 26 -3.45 11.09 12.90
N ASP A 27 -3.75 9.80 12.82
CA ASP A 27 -3.65 9.08 11.54
C ASP A 27 -4.83 9.45 10.63
N ALA A 28 -4.64 9.30 9.32
CA ALA A 28 -5.69 9.42 8.33
C ALA A 28 -5.58 8.30 7.28
N ILE A 29 -6.72 7.79 6.83
CA ILE A 29 -6.78 6.83 5.72
C ILE A 29 -7.18 7.59 4.46
N VAL A 30 -6.32 7.57 3.44
CA VAL A 30 -6.54 8.27 2.17
C VAL A 30 -6.88 7.26 1.07
N LYS A 31 -7.99 7.51 0.36
CA LYS A 31 -8.30 6.76 -0.87
C LYS A 31 -7.39 7.25 -1.99
N ILE A 32 -6.49 6.39 -2.43
CA ILE A 32 -5.53 6.70 -3.49
C ILE A 32 -6.26 6.76 -4.85
N THR A 33 -6.09 7.87 -5.57
CA THR A 33 -6.57 8.06 -6.96
C THR A 33 -5.45 7.88 -7.98
N SER A 34 -4.21 8.23 -7.62
CA SER A 34 -3.00 8.06 -8.42
C SER A 34 -1.79 7.83 -7.51
N THR A 35 -0.81 7.08 -8.00
CA THR A 35 0.48 6.83 -7.33
C THR A 35 1.59 6.74 -8.37
N ALA A 36 2.81 7.06 -7.99
CA ALA A 36 3.98 7.04 -8.87
C ALA A 36 4.94 5.90 -8.51
N ILE A 37 5.81 5.56 -9.45
CA ILE A 37 6.99 4.73 -9.22
C ILE A 37 8.20 5.65 -9.21
N CYS A 38 9.04 5.54 -8.18
CA CYS A 38 10.33 6.21 -8.12
C CYS A 38 11.43 5.30 -8.66
N GLY A 39 12.45 5.89 -9.29
CA GLY A 39 13.69 5.20 -9.67
C GLY A 39 14.58 4.88 -8.48
#